data_AF-A0A3F3NTH8-F1
#
_entry.id   AF-A0A3F3NTH8-F1
#
_cell.length_a   1.000
_cell.length_b   1.000
_cell.length_c   1.000
_cell.angle_alpha   90.00
_cell.angle_beta   90.00
_cell.angle_gamma   90.00
#
_symmetry.space_group_name_H-M   'P 1'
#
loop_
_entity.id
_entity.type
_entity.pdbx_description
1 polymer ?
#
loop_
_entity_poly.entity_id
_entity_poly.type
_entity_poly.pdbx_seq_one_letter_code
_entity_poly.pdbx_strand_id
1 'polypeptide(L)'
;MMKEPEGLNQTAKVDQVEMKVLRYKETKKPFIVKATVVFRDGDTSLLQKEQMTIVITKKTNQYYVEKLTHNWLDRKGEERK
;
A
#
# COMPACT_ATOMS: atom_id res chain seq x y z
N MET A 1 7.08 8.70 15.01
CA MET A 1 6.19 7.54 14.81
C MET A 1 4.77 8.00 15.09
N MET A 2 3.80 7.69 14.22
CA MET A 2 2.45 7.45 14.72
C MET A 2 2.52 6.12 15.46
N LYS A 3 2.13 6.12 16.74
CA LYS A 3 2.30 4.97 17.64
C LYS A 3 1.35 3.82 17.30
N GLU A 4 0.29 4.11 16.56
CA GLU A 4 -0.64 3.16 15.98
C GLU A 4 -0.86 3.59 14.54
N PRO A 5 -0.72 2.70 13.54
CA PRO A 5 -1.30 2.99 12.25
C PRO A 5 -2.81 3.08 12.47
N GLU A 6 -3.43 4.20 12.08
CA GLU A 6 -4.89 4.30 11.99
C GLU A 6 -5.36 3.26 10.97
N GLY A 7 -5.56 2.04 11.46
CA GLY A 7 -6.09 0.93 10.70
C GLY A 7 -7.59 1.17 10.54
N LEU A 8 -8.06 0.95 9.31
CA LEU A 8 -9.47 0.77 8.95
C LEU A 8 -10.21 0.10 10.12
N ASN A 9 -11.17 0.81 10.72
CA ASN A 9 -11.97 0.39 11.88
C ASN A 9 -12.33 -1.10 11.85
N GLN A 10 -11.48 -1.99 12.39
CA GLN A 10 -11.66 -3.44 12.63
C GLN A 10 -12.29 -4.33 11.54
N THR A 11 -12.68 -3.81 10.37
CA THR A 11 -13.48 -4.52 9.37
C THR A 11 -12.65 -5.32 8.39
N ALA A 12 -11.36 -5.00 8.22
CA ALA A 12 -10.50 -5.69 7.26
C ALA A 12 -9.10 -5.96 7.84
N LYS A 13 -8.56 -7.15 7.53
CA LYS A 13 -7.22 -7.60 7.88
C LYS A 13 -6.34 -7.65 6.63
N VAL A 14 -5.06 -7.36 6.76
CA VAL A 14 -4.11 -7.57 5.66
C VAL A 14 -3.88 -9.07 5.49
N ASP A 15 -4.11 -9.58 4.28
CA ASP A 15 -3.90 -10.98 3.90
C ASP A 15 -2.56 -11.16 3.18
N GLN A 16 -2.30 -10.34 2.16
CA GLN A 16 -1.09 -10.42 1.34
C GLN A 16 -0.56 -9.04 0.95
N VAL A 17 0.75 -8.94 0.78
CA VAL A 17 1.43 -7.73 0.29
C VAL A 17 2.47 -8.12 -0.75
N GLU A 18 2.30 -7.62 -1.97
CA GLU A 18 3.31 -7.67 -3.01
C GLU A 18 3.89 -6.27 -3.21
N MET A 19 5.22 -6.12 -3.21
CA MET A 19 5.85 -4.81 -3.31
C MET A 19 7.00 -4.76 -4.31
N LYS A 20 7.13 -3.61 -4.98
CA LYS A 20 8.27 -3.25 -5.81
C LYS A 20 8.82 -1.90 -5.37
N VAL A 21 10.10 -1.88 -5.00
CA VAL A 21 10.79 -0.65 -4.60
C VAL A 21 11.58 -0.10 -5.78
N LEU A 22 11.25 1.13 -6.18
CA LEU A 22 12.00 1.89 -7.17
C LEU A 22 12.96 2.83 -6.44
N ARG A 23 14.25 2.67 -6.73
CA ARG A 23 15.32 3.50 -6.17
C ARG A 23 15.98 4.28 -7.30
N TYR A 24 16.22 5.56 -7.08
CA TYR A 24 17.05 6.36 -7.96
C TYR A 24 18.53 6.09 -7.65
N LYS A 25 19.41 6.26 -8.65
CA LYS A 25 20.87 6.18 -8.45
C LYS A 25 21.37 7.30 -7.51
N GLU A 26 20.69 8.45 -7.51
CA GLU A 26 20.97 9.56 -6.60
C GLU A 26 20.39 9.32 -5.21
N THR A 27 21.25 9.43 -4.18
CA THR A 27 20.90 9.12 -2.79
C THR A 27 19.97 10.14 -2.12
N LYS A 28 19.81 11.34 -2.69
CA LYS A 28 18.94 12.40 -2.16
C LYS A 28 17.49 12.33 -2.66
N LYS A 29 17.18 11.44 -3.61
CA LYS A 29 15.83 11.29 -4.15
C LYS A 29 14.99 10.36 -3.27
N PRO A 30 13.67 10.59 -3.19
CA PRO A 30 12.78 9.69 -2.48
C PRO A 30 12.71 8.32 -3.17
N PHE A 31 12.45 7.28 -2.38
CA PHE A 31 12.08 5.96 -2.87
C PHE A 31 10.61 5.97 -3.27
N ILE A 32 10.27 5.25 -4.34
CA ILE A 32 8.88 5.02 -4.71
C ILE A 32 8.59 3.54 -4.50
N VAL A 33 7.70 3.22 -3.58
CA VAL A 33 7.22 1.86 -3.34
C VAL A 33 5.87 1.71 -4.02
N LYS A 34 5.78 0.79 -4.99
CA LYS A 34 4.50 0.34 -5.52
C LYS A 34 4.12 -0.94 -4.80
N ALA A 35 3.01 -0.92 -4.09
CA ALA A 35 2.50 -2.08 -3.35
C ALA A 35 1.13 -2.47 -3.89
N THR A 36 0.89 -3.76 -3.94
CA THR A 36 -0.44 -4.35 -4.05
C THR A 36 -0.73 -5.00 -2.71
N VAL A 37 -1.77 -4.53 -2.03
CA VAL A 37 -2.21 -5.06 -0.74
C VAL A 37 -3.53 -5.78 -0.95
N VAL A 38 -3.62 -7.02 -0.48
CA VAL A 38 -4.86 -7.77 -0.42
C VAL A 38 -5.36 -7.70 1.01
N PHE A 39 -6.57 -7.17 1.17
CA PHE A 39 -7.31 -7.15 2.42
C PHE A 39 -8.36 -8.26 2.42
N ARG A 40 -8.47 -8.95 3.55
CA ARG A 40 -9.54 -9.91 3.83
C ARG A 40 -10.49 -9.26 4.83
N ASP A 41 -11.76 -9.19 4.46
CA ASP A 41 -12.82 -8.78 5.37
C ASP A 41 -12.87 -9.75 6.56
N GLY A 42 -12.95 -9.22 7.79
CA GLY A 42 -12.89 -10.02 9.01
C GLY A 42 -14.03 -11.03 9.15
N ASP A 43 -15.20 -10.70 8.59
CA ASP A 43 -16.44 -11.45 8.76
C ASP A 43 -16.82 -12.26 7.50
N THR A 44 -16.05 -12.15 6.41
CA THR A 44 -16.34 -12.83 5.15
C THR A 44 -15.09 -13.41 4.47
N SER A 45 -15.28 -14.26 3.46
CA SER A 45 -14.16 -14.72 2.61
C SER A 45 -13.82 -13.73 1.49
N LEU A 46 -14.34 -12.50 1.54
CA LEU A 46 -14.13 -11.50 0.50
C LEU A 46 -12.70 -10.97 0.58
N LEU A 47 -12.03 -10.98 -0.58
CA LEU A 47 -10.71 -10.40 -0.77
C LEU A 47 -10.84 -9.11 -1.59
N GLN A 48 -10.31 -8.02 -1.04
CA GLN A 48 -10.23 -6.72 -1.70
C GLN A 48 -8.77 -6.41 -2.01
N LYS A 49 -8.50 -5.97 -3.23
CA LYS A 49 -7.13 -5.69 -3.70
C LYS A 49 -6.99 -4.20 -3.94
N GLU A 50 -6.02 -3.60 -3.26
CA GLU A 50 -5.69 -2.19 -3.39
C GLU A 50 -4.29 -2.01 -3.96
N GLN A 51 -4.15 -1.07 -4.87
CA GLN A 51 -2.84 -0.64 -5.36
C GLN A 51 -2.44 0.65 -4.66
N MET A 52 -1.29 0.64 -4.01
CA MET A 52 -0.74 1.75 -3.28
C MET A 52 0.58 2.20 -3.91
N THR A 53 0.78 3.52 -3.96
CA THR A 53 2.09 4.12 -4.24
C THR A 53 2.49 4.96 -3.03
N ILE A 54 3.65 4.63 -2.46
CA ILE A 54 4.20 5.27 -1.27
C ILE A 54 5.51 5.95 -1.67
N VAL A 55 5.58 7.26 -1.45
CA VAL A 55 6.80 8.06 -1.61
C VAL A 55 7.49 8.15 -0.26
N ILE A 56 8.73 7.66 -0.18
CA ILE A 56 9.46 7.53 1.08
C ILE A 56 10.79 8.29 0.99
N THR A 57 11.06 9.15 1.97
CA THR A 57 12.37 9.81 2.10
C THR A 57 13.12 9.24 3.29
N LYS A 58 14.42 8.99 3.11
CA LYS A 58 15.32 8.61 4.21
C LYS A 58 15.96 9.87 4.79
N LYS A 59 15.80 10.10 6.09
CA LYS A 59 16.55 11.13 6.83
C LYS A 59 17.29 10.43 7.97
N THR A 60 18.59 10.68 8.07
CA THR A 60 19.49 9.99 9.00
C THR A 60 19.32 8.46 8.91
N ASN A 61 18.67 7.85 9.90
CA ASN A 61 18.40 6.40 9.99
C ASN A 61 16.90 6.05 9.98
N GLN A 62 16.05 7.00 9.62
CA GLN A 62 14.59 6.80 9.61
C GLN A 62 14.03 7.02 8.19
N TYR A 63 12.97 6.27 7.89
CA TYR A 63 12.19 6.41 6.66
C TYR A 63 10.89 7.13 6.99
N TYR A 64 10.54 8.11 6.16
CA TYR A 64 9.33 8.92 6.32
C TYR A 64 8.47 8.79 5.07
N VAL A 65 7.19 8.49 5.24
CA VAL A 65 6.22 8.56 4.15
C VAL A 65 5.90 10.03 3.90
N GLU A 66 6.22 10.52 2.71
CA GLU A 66 5.89 11.87 2.28
C GLU A 66 4.52 11.93 1.60
N LYS A 67 4.18 10.87 0.85
CA LYS A 67 2.92 10.78 0.12
C LYS A 67 2.49 9.33 0.03
N LEU A 68 1.19 9.09 0.23
CA LEU A 68 0.53 7.83 -0.04
C LEU A 68 -0.63 8.10 -0.99
N THR A 69 -0.70 7.36 -2.08
CA THR A 69 -1.87 7.34 -2.98
C THR A 69 -2.32 5.89 -3.14
N HIS A 70 -3.63 5.65 -3.06
CA HIS A 70 -4.21 4.33 -3.22
C HIS A 70 -5.35 4.37 -4.22
N ASN A 71 -5.50 3.31 -5.00
CA ASN A 71 -6.62 3.09 -5.91
C ASN A 71 -7.24 1.73 -5.60
N TRP A 72 -8.57 1.72 -5.51
CA TRP A 72 -9.38 0.52 -5.39
C TRP A 72 -9.44 -0.17 -6.75
N LEU A 73 -9.09 -1.46 -6.80
CA LEU A 73 -9.36 -2.26 -7.98
C LEU A 73 -10.73 -2.92 -7.81
N ASP A 74 -11.78 -2.21 -8.20
CA ASP A 74 -13.10 -2.82 -8.32
C ASP A 74 -13.02 -3.93 -9.38
N ARG A 75 -13.42 -5.15 -9.00
CA ARG A 75 -13.52 -6.32 -9.88
C ARG A 75 -14.59 -6.20 -10.97
N LYS A 76 -15.15 -5.02 -11.24
CA LYS A 76 -16.19 -4.80 -12.28
C LYS A 76 -15.60 -4.58 -13.68
N GLY A 77 -14.62 -5.38 -14.06
CA GLY A 77 -13.93 -5.27 -15.37
C GLY A 77 -13.66 -6.58 -16.10
N GLU A 78 -13.98 -7.74 -15.52
CA GLU A 78 -13.83 -9.04 -16.18
C GLU A 78 -15.19 -9.57 -16.65
N GLU A 79 -15.88 -8.83 -17.53
CA GLU A 79 -16.97 -9.41 -18.33
C GLU A 79 -17.32 -8.47 -19.49
N ARG A 80 -16.52 -8.51 -20.57
CA ARG A 80 -16.98 -8.30 -21.96
C ARG A 80 -16.04 -9.05 -22.91
N LYS A 81 -16.32 -10.34 -23.12
CA LYS A 81 -16.05 -11.00 -24.40
C LYS A 81 -17.31 -10.92 -25.24
#